data_AF-A0A016VQ62-F1
#
_entry.id   AF-A0A016VQ62-F1
#
_cell.length_a   1.000
_cell.length_b   1.000
_cell.length_c   1.000
_cell.angle_alpha   90.00
_cell.angle_beta   90.00
_cell.angle_gamma   90.00
#
_symmetry.space_group_name_H-M   'P 1'
#
loop_
_entity.id
_entity.type
_entity.pdbx_description
1 polymer ?
#
loop_
_entity_poly.entity_id
_entity_poly.type
_entity_poly.pdbx_seq_one_letter_code
_entity_poly.pdbx_strand_id
1 'polypeptide(L)'
;MWLLFLCLAFHEILGDSYTEELRVRRLASGNLLTEFRLNITSDDIELGPRHILFPRIIAEIISTHSVAELSFHLTQGRWYSSRWGLPPQPSGSTGAMVHAWIYGNETT
;
A
#
# COMPACT_ATOMS: atom_id res chain seq x y z
N MET A 1 -43.74 13.59 -28.16
CA MET A 1 -43.25 12.21 -27.99
C MET A 1 -41.90 12.09 -28.70
N TRP A 2 -40.83 12.53 -28.05
CA TRP A 2 -39.45 12.26 -28.47
C TRP A 2 -38.75 11.77 -27.21
N LEU A 3 -38.35 10.50 -27.21
CA LEU A 3 -37.82 9.81 -26.06
C LEU A 3 -36.53 10.50 -25.58
N LEU A 4 -36.50 10.76 -24.27
CA LEU A 4 -35.28 10.93 -23.49
C LEU A 4 -34.38 9.71 -23.71
N PHE A 5 -33.35 9.86 -24.54
CA PHE A 5 -32.19 8.98 -24.49
C PHE A 5 -31.32 9.44 -23.32
N LEU A 6 -31.70 9.00 -22.12
CA LEU A 6 -30.89 9.15 -20.92
C LEU A 6 -29.77 8.11 -21.04
N CYS A 7 -28.69 8.50 -21.72
CA CYS A 7 -27.45 7.76 -21.71
C CYS A 7 -26.88 7.87 -20.28
N LEU A 8 -27.17 6.88 -19.45
CA LEU A 8 -26.41 6.65 -18.22
C LEU A 8 -24.99 6.28 -18.66
N ALA A 9 -24.17 7.29 -18.92
CA ALA A 9 -22.74 7.11 -19.01
C ALA A 9 -22.27 6.65 -17.62
N PHE A 10 -22.21 5.35 -17.40
CA PHE A 10 -21.37 4.78 -16.36
C PHE A 10 -19.93 5.17 -16.70
N HIS A 11 -19.49 6.31 -16.16
CA HIS A 11 -18.06 6.55 -16.02
C HIS A 11 -17.60 5.64 -14.88
N GLU A 12 -16.95 4.54 -15.23
CA GLU A 12 -15.96 3.96 -14.32
C GLU A 12 -14.92 5.06 -14.10
N ILE A 13 -14.88 5.61 -12.89
CA ILE A 13 -13.85 6.58 -12.53
C ILE A 13 -12.55 5.77 -12.47
N LEU A 14 -11.80 5.74 -13.58
CA LEU A 14 -10.37 5.41 -13.54
C LEU A 14 -9.76 6.32 -12.47
N GLY A 15 -9.34 5.74 -11.35
CA GLY A 15 -8.91 6.53 -10.22
C GLY A 15 -8.27 5.70 -9.12
N ASP A 16 -7.27 6.28 -8.48
CA ASP A 16 -6.66 5.73 -7.29
C ASP A 16 -7.74 5.56 -6.20
N SER A 17 -7.84 4.37 -5.61
CA SER A 17 -8.62 4.14 -4.40
C SER A 17 -7.71 4.18 -3.18
N TYR A 18 -8.17 4.83 -2.11
CA TYR A 18 -7.47 4.93 -0.83
C TYR A 18 -8.38 4.45 0.30
N THR A 19 -7.83 3.59 1.16
CA THR A 19 -8.51 3.17 2.38
C THR A 19 -7.55 3.29 3.57
N GLU A 20 -8.09 3.74 4.71
CA GLU A 20 -7.36 3.85 5.96
C GLU A 20 -8.06 3.09 7.08
N GLU A 21 -7.28 2.47 7.96
CA GLU A 21 -7.78 1.76 9.13
C GLU A 21 -6.89 2.05 10.34
N LEU A 22 -7.53 2.39 11.45
CA LEU A 22 -6.88 2.56 12.75
C LEU A 22 -7.35 1.46 13.69
N ARG A 23 -6.43 0.58 14.11
CA ARG A 23 -6.71 -0.41 15.14
C ARG A 23 -6.07 -0.01 16.45
N VAL A 24 -6.89 0.06 17.50
CA VAL A 24 -6.46 0.37 18.86
C VAL A 24 -6.77 -0.80 19.77
N ARG A 25 -5.75 -1.34 20.44
CA ARG A 25 -5.92 -2.49 21.34
C ARG A 25 -5.09 -2.31 22.60
N ARG A 26 -5.69 -2.56 23.77
CA ARG A 26 -4.95 -2.64 25.02
C ARG A 26 -4.17 -3.97 25.09
N LEU A 27 -2.89 -3.88 25.40
CA LEU A 27 -2.02 -5.04 25.61
C LEU A 27 -2.12 -5.53 27.07
N ALA A 28 -1.77 -6.79 27.33
CA ALA A 28 -1.78 -7.36 28.69
C ALA A 28 -0.90 -6.59 29.69
N SER A 29 0.17 -5.96 29.19
CA SER A 29 1.04 -5.08 29.97
C SER A 29 0.42 -3.72 30.36
N GLY A 30 -0.80 -3.42 29.90
CA GLY A 30 -1.47 -2.14 30.11
C GLY A 30 -1.17 -1.07 29.05
N ASN A 31 -0.11 -1.26 28.25
CA ASN A 31 0.22 -0.39 27.11
C ASN A 31 -0.87 -0.42 26.02
N LEU A 32 -0.94 0.63 25.20
CA LEU A 32 -1.86 0.72 24.07
C LEU A 32 -1.10 0.44 22.77
N LEU A 33 -1.55 -0.55 22.00
CA LEU A 33 -1.12 -0.75 20.62
C LEU A 33 -2.02 0.07 19.71
N THR A 34 -1.40 0.83 18.82
CA THR A 34 -2.06 1.59 17.77
C THR A 34 -1.44 1.21 16.43
N GLU A 35 -2.24 0.69 15.51
CA GLU A 35 -1.84 0.28 14.16
C GLU A 35 -2.59 1.12 13.14
N PHE A 36 -1.84 1.80 12.26
CA PHE A 36 -2.37 2.56 11.13
C PHE A 36 -2.08 1.78 9.85
N ARG A 37 -3.13 1.46 9.09
CA ARG A 37 -3.02 0.79 7.80
C ARG A 37 -3.56 1.71 6.72
N LEU A 38 -2.71 2.08 5.77
CA LEU A 38 -3.04 2.90 4.62
C LEU A 38 -2.87 2.03 3.38
N ASN A 39 -3.91 1.88 2.57
CA ASN A 39 -3.89 1.09 1.35
C ASN A 39 -4.30 1.95 0.16
N ILE A 40 -3.40 2.03 -0.83
CA ILE A 40 -3.64 2.75 -2.09
C ILE A 40 -3.62 1.71 -3.20
N THR A 41 -4.71 1.60 -3.95
CA THR A 41 -4.77 0.79 -5.18
C THR A 41 -4.94 1.73 -6.36
N SER A 42 -4.08 1.62 -7.36
CA SER A 42 -4.18 2.39 -8.59
C SER A 42 -4.41 1.45 -9.76
N ASP A 43 -5.36 1.80 -10.62
CA ASP A 43 -5.62 1.09 -11.88
C ASP A 43 -4.73 1.62 -13.01
N ASP A 44 -3.98 2.71 -12.77
CA ASP A 44 -3.04 3.29 -13.72
C ASP A 44 -1.63 2.71 -13.48
N ILE A 45 -1.29 1.68 -14.26
CA ILE A 45 0.03 1.02 -14.21
C ILE A 45 1.13 2.01 -14.64
N GLU A 46 0.81 2.92 -15.56
CA GLU A 46 1.67 4.02 -15.96
C GLU A 46 1.37 5.23 -15.10
N LEU A 47 1.59 5.10 -13.79
CA LEU A 47 1.51 6.17 -12.77
C LEU A 47 1.92 7.52 -13.39
N GLY A 48 0.92 8.24 -13.91
CA GLY A 48 1.16 9.28 -14.89
C GLY A 48 1.80 10.51 -14.25
N PRO A 49 1.97 11.63 -14.97
CA PRO A 49 2.51 12.86 -14.37
C PRO A 49 1.68 13.37 -13.17
N ARG A 50 0.43 12.90 -13.02
CA ARG A 50 -0.48 13.24 -11.92
C ARG A 50 -0.43 12.18 -10.82
N HIS A 51 0.53 12.34 -9.92
CA HIS A 51 0.58 11.58 -8.68
C HIS A 51 -0.35 12.24 -7.66
N ILE A 52 -1.58 11.75 -7.54
CA ILE A 52 -2.57 12.34 -6.62
C ILE A 52 -2.47 11.69 -5.24
N LEU A 53 -2.56 10.35 -5.18
CA LEU A 53 -2.52 9.60 -3.92
C LEU A 53 -1.25 8.75 -3.80
N PHE A 54 -0.77 8.17 -4.90
CA PHE A 54 0.41 7.29 -4.87
C PHE A 54 1.74 8.07 -4.84
N PRO A 55 2.70 7.72 -3.96
CA PRO A 55 3.98 8.42 -3.87
C PRO A 55 4.81 8.33 -5.16
N ARG A 56 5.14 9.48 -5.73
CA ARG A 56 5.92 9.59 -6.98
C ARG A 56 7.25 8.82 -6.98
N ILE A 57 8.00 8.87 -5.88
CA ILE A 57 9.30 8.18 -5.81
C ILE A 57 9.16 6.66 -6.01
N ILE A 58 8.08 6.07 -5.49
CA ILE A 58 7.82 4.64 -5.63
C ILE A 58 7.37 4.33 -7.06
N ALA A 59 6.56 5.21 -7.65
CA ALA A 59 6.12 5.09 -9.04
C ALA A 59 7.29 5.07 -10.02
N GLU A 60 8.24 5.98 -9.84
CA GLU A 60 9.43 6.08 -10.67
C GLU A 60 10.31 4.81 -10.54
N ILE A 61 10.45 4.25 -9.33
CA ILE A 61 11.21 3.01 -9.12
C ILE A 61 10.54 1.83 -9.85
N ILE A 62 9.23 1.67 -9.69
CA ILE A 62 8.45 0.57 -10.29
C ILE A 62 8.54 0.60 -11.81
N SER A 63 8.28 1.78 -12.40
CA SER A 63 8.32 1.97 -13.85
C SER A 63 9.72 1.81 -14.45
N THR A 64 10.76 2.34 -13.78
CA THR A 64 12.14 2.32 -14.32
C THR A 64 12.76 0.92 -14.28
N HIS A 65 12.45 0.11 -13.27
CA HIS A 65 13.13 -1.17 -13.05
C HIS A 65 12.24 -2.39 -13.33
N SER A 66 11.06 -2.20 -13.92
CA SER A 66 10.09 -3.29 -14.18
C SER A 66 9.83 -4.13 -12.92
N VAL A 67 9.59 -3.44 -11.80
CA VAL A 67 9.34 -4.09 -10.51
C VAL A 67 7.92 -4.66 -10.49
N ALA A 68 7.79 -5.97 -10.26
CA ALA A 68 6.52 -6.65 -10.08
C ALA A 68 5.92 -6.40 -8.70
N GLU A 69 6.76 -6.39 -7.66
CA GLU A 69 6.37 -6.12 -6.28
C GLU A 69 7.51 -5.45 -5.54
N LEU A 70 7.20 -4.40 -4.76
CA LEU A 70 8.15 -3.73 -3.88
C LEU A 70 7.56 -3.70 -2.48
N SER A 71 8.26 -4.28 -1.50
CA SER A 71 7.92 -4.09 -0.09
C SER A 71 9.06 -3.40 0.64
N PHE A 72 8.73 -2.37 1.41
CA PHE A 72 9.66 -1.73 2.32
C PHE A 72 9.05 -1.71 3.74
N HIS A 73 9.87 -2.05 4.74
CA HIS A 73 9.51 -2.04 6.13
C HIS A 73 10.42 -1.06 6.86
N LEU A 74 9.84 -0.05 7.47
CA LEU A 74 10.53 0.91 8.32
C LEU A 74 9.95 0.74 9.72
N THR A 75 10.67 0.05 10.59
CA THR A 75 10.25 -0.14 11.98
C THR A 75 11.20 0.62 12.90
N GLN A 76 10.67 1.66 13.54
CA GLN A 76 11.37 2.35 14.61
C GLN A 76 11.00 1.70 15.94
N GLY A 77 11.97 1.09 16.60
CA GLY A 77 11.82 0.46 17.91
C GLY A 77 11.73 -1.06 17.86
N ARG A 78 11.82 -1.66 19.06
CA ARG A 78 11.83 -3.11 19.25
C ARG A 78 10.52 -3.58 19.84
N TRP A 79 9.92 -4.62 19.27
CA TRP A 79 8.82 -5.34 19.89
C TRP A 79 9.33 -6.27 21.01
N TYR A 80 8.85 -6.08 22.23
CA TYR A 80 9.22 -6.92 23.37
C TYR A 80 8.19 -8.03 23.57
N SER A 81 8.36 -9.16 22.87
CA SER A 81 7.37 -10.25 22.91
C SER A 81 7.12 -10.81 24.31
N SER A 82 8.14 -10.78 25.19
CA SER A 82 8.01 -11.20 26.59
C SER A 82 7.05 -10.34 27.41
N ARG A 83 6.82 -9.08 27.01
CA ARG A 83 5.92 -8.13 27.68
C ARG A 83 4.61 -7.92 26.92
N TRP A 84 4.65 -8.01 25.59
CA TRP A 84 3.57 -7.58 24.71
C TRP A 84 2.91 -8.72 23.94
N GLY A 85 3.42 -9.95 24.04
CA GLY A 85 2.94 -11.10 23.28
C GLY A 85 3.47 -11.10 21.84
N LEU A 86 2.80 -11.84 20.95
CA LEU A 86 3.19 -11.85 19.53
C LEU A 86 2.86 -10.51 18.86
N PRO A 87 3.74 -9.98 17.99
CA PRO A 87 3.44 -8.78 17.21
C PRO A 87 2.29 -9.04 16.22
N PRO A 88 1.52 -8.01 15.83
CA PRO A 88 0.60 -8.09 14.70
C PRO A 88 1.34 -8.52 13.43
N GLN A 89 0.65 -9.27 12.56
CA GLN A 89 1.20 -9.72 11.29
C GLN A 89 0.55 -8.95 10.12
N PRO A 90 1.32 -8.62 9.07
CA PRO A 90 2.75 -8.90 8.91
C PRO A 90 3.65 -7.98 9.77
N SER A 91 4.67 -8.56 10.41
CA SER A 91 5.66 -7.83 11.20
C SER A 91 6.95 -7.63 10.42
N GLY A 92 7.46 -6.39 10.41
CA GLY A 92 8.75 -6.07 9.80
C GLY A 92 9.93 -6.35 10.75
N SER A 93 11.12 -6.53 10.17
CA SER A 93 12.38 -6.58 10.93
C SER A 93 12.70 -5.23 11.56
N THR A 94 13.47 -5.23 12.65
CA THR A 94 13.88 -4.00 13.35
C THR A 94 14.76 -3.13 12.45
N GLY A 95 14.45 -1.83 12.36
CA GLY A 95 15.19 -0.89 11.52
C GLY A 95 14.55 -0.69 10.16
N ALA A 96 15.26 -1.06 9.09
CA ALA A 96 14.77 -0.91 7.72
C ALA A 96 15.02 -2.19 6.92
N MET A 97 14.04 -2.59 6.11
CA MET A 97 14.15 -3.69 5.16
C MET A 97 13.47 -3.29 3.86
N VAL A 98 14.08 -3.65 2.72
CA VAL A 98 13.49 -3.47 1.39
C VAL A 98 13.67 -4.77 0.63
N HIS A 99 12.62 -5.25 -0.01
CA HIS A 99 12.68 -6.36 -0.96
C HIS A 99 11.87 -6.00 -2.21
N ALA A 100 12.34 -6.46 -3.37
CA ALA A 100 11.65 -6.26 -4.63
C ALA A 100 11.68 -7.54 -5.47
N TRP A 101 10.56 -7.86 -6.10
CA TRP A 101 10.47 -8.83 -7.18
C TRP A 101 10.49 -8.07 -8.49
N ILE A 102 11.42 -8.42 -9.37
CA ILE A 102 11.60 -7.77 -10.68
C ILE A 102 11.24 -8.79 -11.75
N TYR A 103 10.55 -8.35 -12.81
CA TYR A 103 10.29 -9.22 -13.95
C TYR A 103 11.62 -9.65 -14.58
N GLY A 104 11.82 -10.96 -14.75
CA GLY A 104 12.98 -11.48 -15.45
C GLY A 104 12.96 -11.05 -16.91
N ASN A 105 14.12 -10.68 -17.46
CA ASN A 105 14.24 -10.52 -18.90
C ASN A 105 14.17 -11.93 -19.52
N GLU A 106 13.14 -12.19 -20.33
CA GLU A 106 13.11 -13.40 -21.16
C GLU A 106 14.17 -13.23 -22.24
N THR A 107 15.41 -13.65 -21.93
CA THR A 107 16.49 -13.72 -22.92
C THR A 107 16.11 -14.76 -23.95
N THR A 108 15.56 -14.31 -25.08
CA THR A 108 15.44 -15.08 -26.32
C THR A 108 16.73 -14.93 -27.13
#